data_AF-A0A6C0FRV2-F1
#
_entry.id   AF-A0A6C0FRV2-F1
#
_cell.length_a   1.000
_cell.length_b   1.000
_cell.length_c   1.000
_cell.angle_alpha   90.00
_cell.angle_beta   90.00
_cell.angle_gamma   90.00
#
_symmetry.space_group_name_H-M   'P 1'
#
loop_
_entity.id
_entity.type
_entity.pdbx_description
1 polymer ?
#
loop_
_entity_poly.entity_id
_entity_poly.type
_entity_poly.pdbx_seq_one_letter_code
_entity_poly.pdbx_strand_id
1 'polypeptide(L)' 'MKSMDMDFEVTIEVDPRGRIYISGSYKQFPSVDNELTFSIESDQSYLVKTIEDLKLINLKYGGMKGIKNL' A
#
# COMPACT_ATOMS: atom_id res chain seq x y z
N MET A 1 10.09 15.99 -37.38
CA MET A 1 9.57 14.95 -36.47
C MET A 1 9.15 15.65 -35.20
N LYS A 2 7.85 15.73 -34.93
CA LYS A 2 7.32 16.34 -33.70
C LYS A 2 7.35 15.24 -32.63
N SER A 3 8.11 15.40 -31.55
CA SER A 3 7.98 14.48 -30.42
C SER A 3 6.56 14.66 -29.87
N MET A 4 5.79 13.58 -29.86
CA MET A 4 4.56 13.53 -29.08
C MET A 4 5.01 13.24 -27.66
N ASP A 5 5.29 14.31 -26.92
CA ASP A 5 5.63 14.21 -25.51
C ASP A 5 4.36 13.76 -24.78
N MET A 6 4.42 12.54 -24.26
CA MET A 6 3.42 11.96 -23.38
C MET A 6 3.67 12.50 -21.97
N ASP A 7 2.63 13.04 -21.35
CA ASP A 7 2.73 13.51 -19.98
C ASP A 7 2.20 12.41 -19.05
N PHE A 8 3.09 11.91 -18.18
CA PHE A 8 2.77 10.91 -17.16
C PHE A 8 3.41 11.32 -15.85
N GLU A 9 2.59 11.56 -14.84
CA GLU A 9 3.02 11.91 -13.50
C GLU A 9 2.59 10.82 -12.52
N VAL A 10 3.51 10.41 -11.65
CA VAL A 10 3.25 9.43 -10.58
C VAL A 10 3.85 9.94 -9.28
N THR A 11 3.03 9.94 -8.26
CA THR A 11 3.43 10.17 -6.87
C THR A 11 3.19 8.89 -6.08
N ILE A 12 4.21 8.44 -5.35
CA ILE A 12 4.12 7.32 -4.42
C ILE A 12 4.46 7.86 -3.03
N GLU A 13 3.51 7.72 -2.11
CA GLU A 13 3.68 8.11 -0.72
C GLU A 13 3.56 6.89 0.18
N VAL A 14 4.42 6.85 1.20
CA VAL A 14 4.35 5.85 2.26
C VAL A 14 4.06 6.57 3.56
N ASP A 15 2.95 6.22 4.19
CA ASP A 15 2.60 6.82 5.47
C ASP A 15 3.41 6.21 6.64
N PRO A 16 3.40 6.82 7.83
CA PRO A 16 4.11 6.28 9.01
C PRO A 16 3.64 4.89 9.46
N ARG A 17 2.54 4.37 8.91
CA ARG A 17 1.99 3.04 9.19
C ARG A 17 2.33 2.03 8.09
N GLY A 18 3.14 2.41 7.10
CA GLY A 18 3.57 1.56 5.99
C GLY A 18 2.53 1.38 4.89
N ARG A 19 1.48 2.21 4.87
CA ARG A 19 0.47 2.21 3.80
C ARG A 19 1.02 2.92 2.59
N ILE A 20 0.75 2.36 1.41
CA ILE A 20 1.21 2.91 0.13
C ILE A 20 0.03 3.61 -0.54
N TYR A 21 0.24 4.86 -0.93
CA TYR A 21 -0.68 5.67 -1.71
C TYR A 21 -0.01 5.99 -3.05
N ILE A 22 -0.64 5.59 -4.15
CA ILE A 22 -0.16 5.84 -5.51
C ILE A 22 -1.19 6.73 -6.19
N SER A 23 -0.77 7.90 -6.67
CA SER A 23 -1.63 8.80 -7.42
C SER A 23 -0.90 9.37 -8.62
N GLY A 24 -1.64 9.93 -9.57
CA GLY A 24 -1.02 10.50 -10.75
C GLY A 24 -2.00 10.90 -11.83
N SER A 25 -1.41 11.35 -12.93
CA SER A 25 -2.15 11.70 -14.15
C SER A 25 -1.46 11.16 -15.39
N TYR A 26 -2.25 10.94 -16.43
CA TYR A 26 -1.79 10.51 -17.74
C TYR A 26 -2.50 11.32 -18.83
N LYS A 27 -1.71 11.84 -19.77
CA LYS A 27 -2.20 12.58 -20.93
C LYS A 27 -1.40 12.21 -22.17
N GLN A 28 -2.07 11.59 -23.14
CA GLN A 28 -1.43 11.14 -24.39
C GLN A 28 -1.12 12.28 -25.36
N PHE A 29 -1.98 13.31 -25.38
CA PHE A 29 -1.82 14.46 -26.27
C PHE A 29 -2.05 15.76 -25.48
N PRO A 30 -1.03 16.62 -25.29
CA PRO A 30 -1.19 17.87 -24.56
C PRO A 30 -2.27 18.79 -25.13
N SER A 31 -2.50 18.72 -26.45
CA SER A 31 -3.48 19.54 -27.17
C SER A 31 -4.92 19.04 -27.07
N VAL A 32 -5.14 17.82 -26.56
CA VAL A 32 -6.49 17.24 -26.42
C VAL A 32 -6.86 17.30 -24.95
N ASP A 33 -8.06 17.79 -24.65
CA ASP A 33 -8.57 17.84 -23.29
C ASP A 33 -9.10 16.47 -22.85
N ASN A 34 -8.18 15.53 -22.67
CA ASN A 34 -8.42 14.17 -22.18
C ASN A 34 -7.25 13.81 -21.27
N GLU A 35 -7.49 13.91 -19.96
CA GLU A 35 -6.54 13.56 -18.91
C GLU A 35 -7.16 12.50 -18.01
N LEU A 36 -6.40 11.43 -17.75
CA LEU A 36 -6.77 10.40 -16.79
C LEU A 36 -6.09 10.71 -15.47
N THR A 37 -6.86 11.05 -14.43
CA THR A 37 -6.37 11.10 -13.04
C THR A 37 -6.67 9.78 -12.33
N PHE A 38 -5.72 9.25 -11.58
CA PHE A 38 -5.89 7.99 -10.84
C PHE A 38 -5.39 8.09 -9.39
N SER A 39 -5.99 7.26 -8.53
CA SER A 39 -5.55 7.04 -7.15
C SER A 39 -5.73 5.56 -6.79
N ILE A 40 -4.72 4.97 -6.17
CA ILE A 40 -4.66 3.58 -5.72
C ILE A 40 -4.14 3.60 -4.28
N GLU A 41 -4.90 2.99 -3.38
CA GLU A 41 -4.53 2.87 -1.97
C GLU A 41 -4.26 1.40 -1.63
N SER A 42 -3.23 1.16 -0.80
CA SER A 42 -2.97 -0.19 -0.30
C SER A 42 -4.14 -0.68 0.58
N ASP A 43 -4.66 -1.87 0.30
CA ASP A 43 -5.65 -2.53 1.16
C ASP A 43 -4.99 -2.97 2.49
N GLN A 44 -5.59 -2.54 3.59
CA GLN A 44 -5.12 -2.83 4.95
C GLN A 44 -6.09 -3.72 5.74
N SER A 45 -7.05 -4.35 5.06
CA SER A 45 -8.04 -5.23 5.69
C SER A 45 -7.41 -6.39 6.47
N TYR A 46 -6.19 -6.80 6.10
CA TYR A 46 -5.48 -7.91 6.75
C TYR A 46 -4.81 -7.55 8.09
N LEU A 47 -4.63 -6.25 8.40
CA LEU A 47 -3.97 -5.80 9.64
C LEU A 47 -4.74 -6.25 10.89
N VAL A 48 -6.07 -6.11 10.89
CA VAL A 48 -6.92 -6.48 12.03
C VAL A 48 -6.79 -7.98 12.30
N LYS A 49 -6.95 -8.80 11.26
CA LYS A 49 -6.83 -10.25 11.35
C LYS A 49 -5.44 -10.68 11.83
N THR A 50 -4.38 -10.05 11.33
CA THR A 50 -3.00 -10.32 11.74
C THR A 50 -2.81 -10.03 13.23
N ILE A 51 -3.34 -8.91 13.75
CA ILE A 51 -3.26 -8.58 15.17
C ILE A 51 -3.99 -9.61 16.03
N GLU A 52 -5.16 -10.08 15.59
CA GLU A 52 -5.92 -11.14 16.27
C GLU A 52 -5.14 -12.45 16.32
N ASP A 53 -4.56 -12.87 15.20
CA ASP A 53 -3.79 -14.09 15.10
C ASP A 53 -2.52 -14.03 15.98
N LEU A 54 -1.84 -12.88 16.02
CA LEU A 54 -0.70 -12.65 16.91
C LEU A 54 -1.09 -12.75 18.39
N LYS A 55 -2.27 -12.23 18.78
CA LYS A 55 -2.79 -12.36 20.15
C LYS A 55 -3.02 -13.82 20.52
N LEU A 56 -3.57 -14.63 19.60
CA LEU A 56 -3.79 -16.06 19.82
C LEU A 56 -2.47 -16.82 19.99
N ILE A 57 -1.46 -16.51 19.18
CA ILE A 57 -0.11 -17.07 19.31
C ILE A 57 0.47 -16.73 20.69
N ASN A 58 0.41 -15.45 21.09
CA ASN A 58 0.92 -15.01 22.39
C ASN A 58 0.16 -15.67 23.56
N LEU A 59 -1.16 -15.84 23.46
CA LEU A 59 -1.96 -16.51 24.48
C LEU A 59 -1.50 -17.96 24.70
N LYS A 60 -1.24 -18.67 23.59
CA LYS A 60 -0.88 -20.09 23.57
C LYS A 60 0.56 -20.36 23.96
N TYR A 61 1.50 -19.53 23.50
CA TYR A 61 2.94 -19.78 23.61
C TYR A 61 3.71 -18.73 24.41
N GLY A 62 3.13 -17.56 24.64
CA GLY A 62 3.75 -16.46 25.37
C GLY A 62 3.88 -16.72 26.88
N GLY A 63 4.57 -15.81 27.56
CA GLY A 63 4.73 -15.86 29.02
C GLY A 63 5.48 -17.10 29.52
N MET A 64 6.48 -17.59 28.76
CA MET A 64 7.30 -18.77 29.10
C MET A 64 6.50 -20.09 29.20
N LYS A 65 5.21 -20.12 28.81
CA LYS A 65 4.36 -21.32 28.83
C LYS A 65 4.87 -22.46 27.94
N GLY A 66 5.77 -22.17 26.99
CA GLY A 66 6.46 -23.15 26.16
C GLY A 66 7.69 -23.79 26.81
N ILE A 67 8.16 -23.29 27.96
CA ILE A 67 9.30 -23.88 28.68
C ILE A 67 8.77 -25.02 29.56
N LYS A 68 9.05 -26.26 29.14
CA LYS A 68 8.96 -27.40 30.05
C LYS A 68 10.19 -27.35 30.95
N ASN A 69 9.98 -27.17 32.26
CA ASN A 69 11.01 -27.49 33.23
C ASN A 69 11.29 -28.99 33.10
N LEU A 70 12.46 -29.33 32.57
CA LEU A 70 13.03 -30.68 32.56
C LEU A 70 13.67 -30.98 33.90
#